data_AF-W4VLH6-F1
#
_entry.id   AF-W4VLH6-F1
#
_cell.length_a   1.000
_cell.length_b   1.000
_cell.length_c   1.000
_cell.angle_alpha   90.00
_cell.angle_beta   90.00
_cell.angle_gamma   90.00
#
_symmetry.space_group_name_H-M   'P 1'
#
loop_
_entity.id
_entity.type
_entity.pdbx_description
1 polymer ?
#
loop_
_entity_poly.entity_id
_entity_poly.type
_entity_poly.pdbx_seq_one_letter_code
_entity_poly.pdbx_strand_id
1 'polypeptide(L)'
;MPQWTKEQEDAIYQSGKNILVAAAAGSGKTAVLVERIIQKLINKDLPIDIDTLLVVTFTNAAAQEMRNRVGEALEEALANDPTSNHLKKQISLLQNASISTLHAFCMDLVRKYAYQIDIDPSFRIADSIEADLIRQDVLEQLFEEWYGEENEEEQALFFSVVDRFSNDRNDLEVESLILKMYEFSIQHPNPDYWLEQMATIYQVDRDMEEDDIPWLRLLKKEVVEQLEVMDKLIEQALNVTRESDGPYHYAEALDVDKEMIQQAKGAILISWEEARAILLAQSLKHYPAKRWNVLKIRKNK
;
A
#
# COMPACT_ATOMS: atom_id res chain seq x y z
N MET A 1 -2.05 -0.04 -46.08
CA MET A 1 -2.57 -0.34 -44.74
C MET A 1 -1.74 -1.44 -44.11
N PRO A 2 -1.36 -1.32 -42.83
CA PRO A 2 -0.67 -2.39 -42.11
C PRO A 2 -1.54 -3.65 -42.08
N GLN A 3 -0.91 -4.81 -42.12
CA GLN A 3 -1.61 -6.10 -41.98
C GLN A 3 -1.81 -6.38 -40.49
N TRP A 4 -3.05 -6.24 -40.03
CA TRP A 4 -3.44 -6.52 -38.65
C TRP A 4 -3.59 -8.03 -38.41
N THR A 5 -3.23 -8.52 -37.22
CA THR A 5 -3.62 -9.87 -36.82
C THR A 5 -5.11 -9.91 -36.49
N LYS A 6 -5.71 -11.11 -36.46
CA LYS A 6 -7.12 -11.27 -36.11
C LYS A 6 -7.46 -10.68 -34.74
N GLU A 7 -6.58 -10.87 -33.76
CA GLU A 7 -6.75 -10.32 -32.41
C GLU A 7 -6.68 -8.78 -32.40
N GLN A 8 -5.85 -8.19 -33.26
CA GLN A 8 -5.77 -6.74 -33.43
C GLN A 8 -7.01 -6.18 -34.13
N GLU A 9 -7.50 -6.85 -35.17
CA GLU A 9 -8.77 -6.50 -35.83
C GLU A 9 -9.94 -6.56 -34.85
N ASP A 10 -10.03 -7.63 -34.04
CA ASP A 10 -11.04 -7.77 -33.00
C ASP A 10 -10.97 -6.59 -32.02
N ALA A 11 -9.76 -6.21 -31.58
CA ALA A 11 -9.54 -5.06 -30.70
C ALA A 11 -9.89 -3.71 -31.38
N ILE A 12 -9.74 -3.57 -32.70
CA ILE A 12 -10.06 -2.35 -33.45
C ILE A 12 -11.58 -2.21 -33.65
N TYR A 13 -12.24 -3.26 -34.14
CA TYR A 13 -13.60 -3.15 -34.67
C TYR A 13 -14.71 -3.55 -33.69
N GLN A 14 -14.42 -4.35 -32.66
CA GLN A 14 -15.45 -4.80 -31.73
C GLN A 14 -16.03 -3.63 -30.91
N SER A 15 -17.36 -3.63 -30.73
CA SER A 15 -18.11 -2.58 -30.03
C SER A 15 -19.30 -3.15 -29.24
N GLY A 16 -19.99 -2.32 -28.46
CA GLY A 16 -21.21 -2.71 -27.72
C GLY A 16 -20.98 -3.38 -26.35
N LYS A 17 -19.73 -3.49 -25.89
CA LYS A 17 -19.37 -4.07 -24.59
C LYS A 17 -18.03 -3.52 -24.09
N ASN A 18 -17.72 -3.77 -22.82
CA ASN A 18 -16.39 -3.52 -22.26
C ASN A 18 -15.39 -4.53 -22.85
N ILE A 19 -14.22 -4.05 -23.26
CA ILE A 19 -13.17 -4.85 -23.89
C ILE A 19 -11.88 -4.69 -23.10
N LEU A 20 -11.31 -5.82 -22.66
CA LEU A 20 -10.00 -5.88 -22.04
C LEU A 20 -9.02 -6.50 -23.04
N VAL A 21 -7.98 -5.75 -23.40
CA VAL A 21 -6.93 -6.23 -24.31
C VAL A 21 -5.67 -6.53 -23.51
N ALA A 22 -5.39 -7.82 -23.28
CA ALA A 22 -4.15 -8.27 -22.66
C ALA A 22 -3.09 -8.47 -23.76
N ALA A 23 -1.98 -7.72 -23.72
CA ALA A 23 -0.95 -7.84 -24.74
C ALA A 23 0.46 -7.59 -24.21
N ALA A 24 1.42 -8.42 -24.66
CA ALA A 24 2.83 -8.34 -24.30
C ALA A 24 3.50 -7.04 -24.79
N ALA A 25 4.69 -6.71 -24.29
CA ALA A 25 5.49 -5.62 -24.85
C ALA A 25 5.74 -5.83 -26.36
N GLY A 26 5.73 -4.76 -27.15
CA GLY A 26 5.96 -4.84 -28.60
C GLY A 26 4.80 -5.34 -29.46
N SER A 27 3.65 -5.72 -28.88
CA SER A 27 2.46 -6.21 -29.61
C SER A 27 1.67 -5.16 -30.41
N GLY A 28 2.16 -3.92 -30.49
CA GLY A 28 1.49 -2.85 -31.22
C GLY A 28 0.26 -2.24 -30.52
N LYS A 29 0.10 -2.42 -29.19
CA LYS A 29 -1.03 -1.87 -28.40
C LYS A 29 -1.40 -0.43 -28.76
N THR A 30 -0.41 0.45 -28.84
CA THR A 30 -0.63 1.87 -29.16
C THR A 30 -1.16 2.04 -30.58
N ALA A 31 -0.64 1.29 -31.56
CA ALA A 31 -1.10 1.35 -32.94
C ALA A 31 -2.55 0.85 -33.07
N VAL A 32 -2.89 -0.24 -32.38
CA VAL A 32 -4.25 -0.79 -32.28
C VAL A 32 -5.21 0.25 -31.69
N LEU A 33 -4.81 0.95 -30.63
CA LEU A 33 -5.66 1.95 -29.98
C LEU A 33 -5.85 3.21 -30.86
N VAL A 34 -4.79 3.67 -31.54
CA VAL A 34 -4.88 4.79 -32.51
C VAL A 34 -5.81 4.40 -33.65
N GLU A 35 -5.62 3.23 -34.25
CA GLU A 35 -6.47 2.73 -35.33
C GLU A 35 -7.93 2.61 -34.87
N ARG A 36 -8.18 2.10 -33.66
CA ARG A 36 -9.53 2.04 -33.07
C ARG A 36 -10.17 3.42 -32.95
N ILE A 37 -9.42 4.45 -32.56
CA ILE A 37 -9.93 5.84 -32.51
C ILE A 37 -10.28 6.31 -33.93
N ILE A 38 -9.38 6.14 -34.88
CA ILE A 38 -9.58 6.59 -36.27
C ILE A 38 -10.77 5.89 -36.92
N GLN A 39 -10.90 4.57 -36.78
CA GLN A 39 -12.03 3.80 -37.31
C GLN A 39 -13.37 4.26 -36.73
N LYS A 40 -13.40 4.76 -35.49
CA LYS A 40 -14.60 5.40 -34.92
C LYS A 40 -14.90 6.76 -35.53
N LEU A 41 -13.88 7.58 -35.76
CA LEU A 41 -14.04 8.93 -36.32
C LEU A 41 -14.39 8.93 -37.82
N ILE A 42 -13.95 7.93 -38.58
CA ILE A 42 -14.27 7.83 -40.02
C ILE A 42 -15.59 7.09 -40.30
N ASN A 43 -16.22 6.52 -39.27
CA ASN A 43 -17.46 5.78 -39.43
C ASN A 43 -18.61 6.73 -39.82
N LYS A 44 -19.11 6.57 -41.05
CA LYS A 44 -20.20 7.40 -41.59
C LYS A 44 -21.59 7.00 -41.08
N ASP A 45 -21.75 5.76 -40.62
CA ASP A 45 -23.04 5.25 -40.11
C ASP A 45 -23.29 5.73 -38.67
N LEU A 46 -22.23 5.96 -37.90
CA LEU A 46 -22.29 6.48 -36.54
C LEU A 46 -21.20 7.55 -36.33
N PRO A 47 -21.41 8.79 -36.82
CA PRO A 47 -20.43 9.85 -36.69
C PRO A 47 -20.31 10.28 -35.22
N ILE A 48 -19.07 10.30 -34.72
CA ILE A 48 -18.74 10.84 -33.40
C ILE A 48 -17.63 11.87 -33.53
N ASP A 49 -17.59 12.82 -32.61
CA ASP A 49 -16.50 13.80 -32.55
C ASP A 49 -15.42 13.34 -31.55
N ILE A 50 -14.17 13.67 -31.81
CA ILE A 50 -13.02 13.25 -31.00
C ILE A 50 -13.08 13.79 -29.56
N ASP A 51 -13.73 14.93 -29.33
CA ASP A 51 -13.94 15.53 -28.02
C ASP A 51 -14.99 14.79 -27.17
N THR A 52 -15.72 13.84 -27.75
CA THR A 52 -16.61 12.91 -27.03
C THR A 52 -15.88 11.65 -26.52
N LEU A 53 -14.62 11.46 -26.91
CA LEU A 53 -13.79 10.34 -26.48
C LEU A 53 -12.92 10.74 -25.28
N LEU A 54 -12.93 9.91 -24.24
CA LEU A 54 -11.98 9.98 -23.14
C LEU A 54 -10.88 8.94 -23.34
N VAL A 55 -9.64 9.40 -23.48
CA VAL A 55 -8.45 8.58 -23.68
C VAL A 55 -7.45 8.89 -22.58
N VAL A 56 -7.29 7.96 -21.65
CA VAL A 56 -6.44 8.12 -20.47
C VAL A 56 -5.17 7.28 -20.58
N THR A 57 -4.05 7.85 -20.16
CA THR A 57 -2.75 7.18 -20.11
C THR A 57 -2.00 7.50 -18.81
N PHE A 58 -0.86 6.84 -18.60
CA PHE A 58 -0.11 6.95 -17.36
C PHE A 58 0.77 8.21 -17.29
N THR A 59 1.33 8.66 -18.41
CA THR A 59 2.26 9.80 -18.44
C THR A 59 1.82 10.89 -19.42
N ASN A 60 2.16 12.14 -19.11
CA ASN A 60 1.90 13.27 -20.02
C ASN A 60 2.60 13.07 -21.39
N ALA A 61 3.79 12.46 -21.40
CA ALA A 61 4.51 12.13 -22.62
C ALA A 61 3.73 11.12 -23.49
N ALA A 62 3.17 10.06 -22.89
CA ALA A 62 2.35 9.09 -23.62
C ALA A 62 1.05 9.72 -24.13
N ALA A 63 0.48 10.69 -23.41
CA ALA A 63 -0.73 11.40 -23.85
C ALA A 63 -0.41 12.26 -25.08
N GLN A 64 0.73 12.97 -25.04
CA GLN A 64 1.18 13.77 -26.16
C GLN A 64 1.55 12.92 -27.38
N GLU A 65 2.24 11.80 -27.17
CA GLU A 65 2.55 10.84 -28.23
C GLU A 65 1.26 10.30 -28.88
N MET A 66 0.26 9.95 -28.07
CA MET A 66 -1.03 9.49 -28.55
C MET A 66 -1.76 10.57 -29.36
N ARG A 67 -1.77 11.82 -28.88
CA ARG A 67 -2.34 12.96 -29.61
C ARG A 67 -1.66 13.15 -30.96
N ASN A 68 -0.33 13.09 -31.02
CA ASN A 68 0.44 13.22 -32.26
C ASN A 68 0.09 12.11 -33.25
N ARG A 69 0.09 10.84 -32.81
CA ARG A 69 -0.24 9.68 -33.67
C ARG A 69 -1.66 9.74 -34.21
N VAL A 70 -2.63 10.18 -33.39
CA VAL A 70 -4.02 10.40 -33.84
C VAL A 70 -4.08 11.53 -34.86
N GLY A 71 -3.32 12.61 -34.65
CA GLY A 71 -3.22 13.72 -35.61
C GLY A 71 -2.69 13.27 -36.97
N GLU A 72 -1.56 12.55 -36.99
CA GLU A 72 -0.97 11.98 -38.21
C GLU A 72 -1.96 11.08 -38.96
N ALA A 73 -2.67 10.21 -38.24
CA ALA A 73 -3.64 9.31 -38.86
C ALA A 73 -4.91 10.03 -39.35
N LEU A 74 -5.33 11.12 -38.70
CA LEU A 74 -6.39 11.99 -39.20
C LEU A 74 -5.98 12.75 -40.46
N GLU A 75 -4.73 13.21 -40.55
CA GLU A 75 -4.18 13.84 -41.75
C GLU A 75 -4.11 12.85 -42.92
N GLU A 76 -3.68 11.60 -42.68
CA GLU A 76 -3.70 10.54 -43.69
C GLU A 76 -5.13 10.23 -44.15
N ALA A 77 -6.08 10.12 -43.21
CA ALA A 77 -7.49 9.93 -43.55
C ALA A 77 -8.05 11.09 -44.39
N LEU A 78 -7.68 12.34 -44.07
CA LEU A 78 -8.09 13.52 -44.83
C LEU A 78 -7.44 13.56 -46.22
N ALA A 79 -6.19 13.11 -46.37
CA ALA A 79 -5.55 12.99 -47.67
C ALA A 79 -6.29 12.00 -48.58
N ASN A 80 -6.87 10.93 -48.01
CA ASN A 80 -7.68 9.95 -48.72
C ASN A 80 -9.11 10.44 -49.04
N ASP A 81 -9.68 11.33 -48.23
CA ASP A 81 -10.96 12.02 -48.50
C ASP A 81 -10.87 13.54 -48.24
N PRO A 82 -10.27 14.31 -49.17
CA PRO A 82 -10.01 15.76 -48.98
C PRO A 82 -11.28 16.61 -48.86
N THR A 83 -12.42 16.05 -49.27
CA THR A 83 -13.73 16.71 -49.26
C THR A 83 -14.46 16.57 -47.92
N SER A 84 -13.97 15.71 -47.03
CA SER A 84 -14.60 15.46 -45.73
C SER A 84 -14.50 16.66 -44.80
N ASN A 85 -15.62 17.37 -44.63
CA ASN A 85 -15.75 18.42 -43.62
C ASN A 85 -15.66 17.86 -42.19
N HIS A 86 -16.09 16.61 -41.99
CA HIS A 86 -16.01 15.95 -40.69
C HIS A 86 -14.55 15.75 -40.27
N LEU A 87 -13.68 15.25 -41.15
CA LEU A 87 -12.25 15.06 -40.84
C LEU A 87 -11.55 16.39 -40.53
N LYS A 88 -11.86 17.45 -41.28
CA LYS A 88 -11.36 18.81 -40.98
C LYS A 88 -11.77 19.29 -39.59
N LYS A 89 -13.03 19.02 -39.20
CA LYS A 89 -13.52 19.30 -37.85
C LYS A 89 -12.75 18.50 -36.79
N GLN A 90 -12.51 17.20 -37.01
CA GLN A 90 -11.79 16.37 -36.04
C GLN A 90 -10.35 16.84 -35.80
N ILE A 91 -9.64 17.24 -36.86
CA ILE A 91 -8.29 17.83 -36.73
C ILE A 91 -8.34 19.11 -35.88
N SER A 92 -9.34 19.96 -36.07
CA SER A 92 -9.52 21.17 -35.27
C SER A 92 -9.85 20.88 -33.80
N LEU A 93 -10.59 19.80 -33.52
CA LEU A 93 -10.99 19.42 -32.17
C LEU A 93 -9.90 18.66 -31.40
N LEU A 94 -8.90 18.08 -32.10
CA LEU A 94 -7.85 17.26 -31.49
C LEU A 94 -7.10 17.95 -30.35
N GLN A 95 -6.91 19.27 -30.43
CA GLN A 95 -6.23 20.05 -29.38
C GLN A 95 -7.03 20.08 -28.07
N ASN A 96 -8.36 20.06 -28.16
CA ASN A 96 -9.27 20.08 -27.01
C ASN A 96 -9.81 18.68 -26.65
N ALA A 97 -9.40 17.63 -27.39
CA ALA A 97 -9.80 16.28 -27.11
C ALA A 97 -9.25 15.80 -25.76
N SER A 98 -10.04 14.99 -25.04
CA SER A 98 -9.69 14.44 -23.72
C SER A 98 -8.68 13.30 -23.85
N ILE A 99 -7.46 13.62 -24.29
CA ILE A 99 -6.30 12.74 -24.38
C ILE A 99 -5.28 13.21 -23.33
N SER A 100 -5.28 12.57 -22.16
CA SER A 100 -4.55 13.08 -21.00
C SER A 100 -4.20 11.98 -19.99
N THR A 101 -3.56 12.37 -18.88
CA THR A 101 -3.43 11.48 -17.72
C THR A 101 -4.70 11.49 -16.89
N LEU A 102 -4.88 10.47 -16.03
CA LEU A 102 -6.04 10.43 -15.13
C LEU A 102 -6.07 11.67 -14.22
N HIS A 103 -4.91 12.10 -13.71
CA HIS A 103 -4.78 13.30 -12.89
C HIS A 103 -5.25 14.57 -13.61
N ALA A 104 -4.84 14.77 -14.88
CA ALA A 104 -5.27 15.93 -15.66
C ALA A 104 -6.78 15.91 -15.93
N PHE A 105 -7.34 14.74 -16.25
CA PHE A 105 -8.79 14.60 -16.39
C PHE A 105 -9.53 14.92 -15.09
N CYS A 106 -9.09 14.38 -13.95
CA CYS A 106 -9.68 14.67 -12.65
C CYS A 106 -9.59 16.16 -12.29
N MET A 107 -8.47 16.81 -12.60
CA MET A 107 -8.29 18.26 -12.41
C MET A 107 -9.33 19.07 -13.18
N ASP A 108 -9.52 18.76 -14.46
CA ASP A 108 -10.52 19.43 -15.31
C ASP A 108 -11.94 19.18 -14.80
N LEU A 109 -12.22 17.96 -14.34
CA LEU A 109 -13.51 17.59 -13.75
C LEU A 109 -13.80 18.39 -12.46
N VAL A 110 -12.85 18.42 -11.53
CA VAL A 110 -12.97 19.14 -10.25
C VAL A 110 -13.16 20.63 -10.51
N ARG A 111 -12.39 21.25 -11.42
CA ARG A 111 -12.58 22.66 -11.78
C ARG A 111 -13.95 22.94 -12.38
N LYS A 112 -14.41 22.07 -13.28
CA LYS A 112 -15.71 22.23 -13.96
C LYS A 112 -16.88 22.14 -12.98
N TYR A 113 -16.76 21.31 -11.95
CA TYR A 113 -17.82 21.06 -10.97
C TYR A 113 -17.47 21.55 -9.57
N ALA A 114 -16.52 22.49 -9.45
CA ALA A 114 -16.06 23.02 -8.17
C ALA A 114 -17.22 23.60 -7.35
N TYR A 115 -18.23 24.19 -8.00
CA TYR A 115 -19.43 24.70 -7.33
C TYR A 115 -20.31 23.64 -6.64
N GLN A 116 -20.09 22.34 -6.91
CA GLN A 116 -20.83 21.24 -6.27
C GLN A 116 -20.14 20.71 -5.02
N ILE A 117 -18.90 21.12 -4.78
CA ILE A 117 -18.05 20.69 -3.67
C ILE A 117 -17.51 21.94 -2.97
N ASP A 118 -17.06 21.83 -1.73
CA ASP A 118 -16.58 23.00 -0.97
C ASP A 118 -15.12 23.33 -1.33
N ILE A 119 -14.87 23.63 -2.62
CA ILE A 119 -13.54 23.94 -3.15
C ILE A 119 -13.62 25.22 -4.00
N ASP A 120 -12.71 26.16 -3.75
CA ASP A 120 -12.55 27.36 -4.59
C ASP A 120 -12.16 26.94 -6.02
N PRO A 121 -12.89 27.37 -7.07
CA PRO A 121 -12.56 27.06 -8.46
C PRO A 121 -11.13 27.47 -8.89
N SER A 122 -10.54 28.44 -8.18
CA SER A 122 -9.18 28.95 -8.39
C SER A 122 -8.11 28.17 -7.61
N PHE A 123 -8.43 26.99 -7.10
CA PHE A 123 -7.48 26.16 -6.36
C PHE A 123 -6.22 25.84 -7.18
N ARG A 124 -5.13 25.61 -6.45
CA ARG A 124 -3.88 25.07 -7.00
C ARG A 124 -3.52 23.79 -6.26
N ILE A 125 -2.78 22.92 -6.94
CA ILE A 125 -2.17 21.76 -6.29
C ILE A 125 -0.98 22.28 -5.48
N ALA A 126 -0.94 21.95 -4.19
CA ALA A 126 0.24 22.17 -3.35
C ALA A 126 1.38 21.27 -3.84
N ASP A 127 2.62 21.77 -3.80
CA ASP A 127 3.77 20.89 -4.00
C ASP A 127 3.99 19.99 -2.78
N SER A 128 4.88 19.01 -2.89
CA SER A 128 5.10 18.04 -1.81
C SER A 128 5.60 18.71 -0.54
N ILE A 129 6.48 19.71 -0.64
CA ILE A 129 7.07 20.38 0.53
C ILE A 129 5.99 21.21 1.23
N GLU A 130 5.20 21.96 0.46
CA GLU A 130 4.09 22.73 1.00
C GLU A 130 3.06 21.82 1.68
N ALA A 131 2.68 20.72 1.02
CA ALA A 131 1.73 19.77 1.59
C ALA A 131 2.27 19.13 2.88
N ASP A 132 3.56 18.81 2.94
CA ASP A 132 4.19 18.22 4.13
C ASP A 132 4.27 19.21 5.29
N LEU A 133 4.58 20.49 5.02
CA LEU A 133 4.55 21.54 6.04
C LEU A 133 3.14 21.74 6.60
N ILE A 134 2.12 21.83 5.74
CA ILE A 134 0.73 21.96 6.19
C ILE A 134 0.30 20.75 7.03
N ARG A 135 0.70 19.54 6.64
CA ARG A 135 0.42 18.33 7.43
C ARG A 135 1.08 18.38 8.80
N GLN A 136 2.33 18.81 8.86
CA GLN A 136 3.06 18.91 10.11
C GLN A 136 2.41 19.95 11.03
N ASP A 137 2.08 21.14 10.52
CA ASP A 137 1.42 22.19 11.30
C ASP A 137 0.08 21.72 11.89
N VAL A 138 -0.74 21.01 11.09
CA VAL A 138 -2.02 20.46 11.55
C VAL A 138 -1.82 19.34 12.58
N LEU A 139 -0.78 18.52 12.42
CA LEU A 139 -0.49 17.42 13.33
C LEU A 139 0.02 17.95 14.68
N GLU A 140 0.89 18.95 14.68
CA GLU A 140 1.36 19.63 15.89
C GLU A 140 0.19 20.26 16.63
N GLN A 141 -0.70 20.98 15.93
CA GLN A 141 -1.91 21.55 16.53
C GLN A 141 -2.83 20.46 17.12
N LEU A 142 -3.06 19.37 16.37
CA LEU A 142 -3.88 18.25 16.83
C LEU A 142 -3.33 17.67 18.14
N PHE A 143 -2.03 17.45 18.23
CA PHE A 143 -1.40 16.92 19.44
C PHE A 143 -1.48 17.91 20.60
N GLU A 144 -1.26 19.20 20.36
CA GLU A 144 -1.42 20.24 21.39
C GLU A 144 -2.85 20.27 21.95
N GLU A 145 -3.86 20.16 21.09
CA GLU A 145 -5.26 20.06 21.49
C GLU A 145 -5.53 18.81 22.35
N TRP A 146 -5.06 17.63 21.94
CA TRP A 146 -5.26 16.39 22.71
C TRP A 146 -4.48 16.35 24.04
N TYR A 147 -3.27 16.92 24.09
CA TYR A 147 -2.55 17.09 25.35
C TYR A 147 -3.23 18.11 26.27
N GLY A 148 -3.91 19.11 25.71
CA GLY A 148 -4.67 20.14 26.42
C GLY A 148 -6.12 19.79 26.74
N GLU A 149 -6.60 18.59 26.37
CA GLU A 149 -8.00 18.18 26.52
C GLU A 149 -8.45 18.25 28.00
N GLU A 150 -9.61 18.88 28.24
CA GLU A 150 -10.16 19.07 29.59
C GLU A 150 -10.91 17.83 30.08
N ASN A 151 -11.41 17.00 29.16
CA ASN A 151 -12.04 15.73 29.50
C ASN A 151 -10.99 14.69 29.89
N GLU A 152 -10.84 14.45 31.20
CA GLU A 152 -9.88 13.49 31.76
C GLU A 152 -10.00 12.08 31.19
N GLU A 153 -11.21 11.62 30.82
CA GLU A 153 -11.41 10.27 30.25
C GLU A 153 -10.85 10.17 28.83
N GLU A 154 -11.13 11.16 27.98
CA GLU A 154 -10.65 11.22 26.60
C GLU A 154 -9.13 11.46 26.54
N GLN A 155 -8.64 12.34 27.40
CA GLN A 155 -7.21 12.59 27.55
C GLN A 155 -6.45 11.32 28.00
N ALA A 156 -7.01 10.55 28.93
CA ALA A 156 -6.43 9.28 29.35
C ALA A 156 -6.39 8.24 28.22
N LEU A 157 -7.41 8.19 27.36
CA LEU A 157 -7.40 7.34 26.17
C LEU A 157 -6.29 7.75 25.20
N PHE A 158 -6.12 9.05 24.96
CA PHE A 158 -5.03 9.56 24.13
C PHE A 158 -3.65 9.19 24.70
N PHE A 159 -3.41 9.42 26.01
CA PHE A 159 -2.16 9.02 26.66
C PHE A 159 -1.91 7.52 26.54
N SER A 160 -2.94 6.68 26.62
CA SER A 160 -2.80 5.23 26.44
C SER A 160 -2.31 4.84 25.03
N VAL A 161 -2.66 5.62 24.01
CA VAL A 161 -2.15 5.45 22.64
C VAL A 161 -0.69 5.89 22.59
N VAL A 162 -0.37 7.07 23.13
CA VAL A 162 1.00 7.59 23.17
C VAL A 162 1.92 6.60 23.87
N ASP A 163 1.62 6.20 25.11
CA ASP A 163 2.43 5.27 25.89
C ASP A 163 2.67 3.91 25.20
N ARG A 164 1.73 3.48 24.35
CA ARG A 164 1.82 2.18 23.67
C ARG A 164 2.62 2.22 22.37
N PHE A 165 2.63 3.37 21.69
CA PHE A 165 3.19 3.52 20.36
C PHE A 165 4.34 4.53 20.28
N SER A 166 4.67 5.21 21.37
CA SER A 166 5.83 6.10 21.48
C SER A 166 7.06 5.39 22.05
N ASN A 167 8.21 6.03 21.90
CA ASN A 167 9.45 5.61 22.55
C ASN A 167 9.67 6.40 23.84
N ASP A 168 10.64 5.98 24.68
CA ASP A 168 11.01 6.64 25.95
C ASP A 168 11.36 8.14 25.86
N ARG A 169 11.43 8.73 24.66
CA ARG A 169 12.00 10.07 24.42
C ARG A 169 11.10 11.06 23.69
N ASN A 170 10.13 10.59 22.90
CA ASN A 170 9.21 11.44 22.14
C ASN A 170 8.06 10.63 21.53
N ASP A 171 7.06 11.37 21.04
CA ASP A 171 5.82 10.94 20.39
C ASP A 171 5.89 10.93 18.85
N LEU A 172 7.06 11.21 18.27
CA LEU A 172 7.27 11.22 16.81
C LEU A 172 6.87 9.91 16.11
N GLU A 173 6.95 8.77 16.80
CA GLU A 173 6.51 7.49 16.24
C GLU A 173 4.99 7.40 16.10
N VAL A 174 4.25 8.01 17.03
CA VAL A 174 2.79 8.10 17.01
C VAL A 174 2.35 9.01 15.87
N GLU A 175 2.99 10.16 15.72
CA GLU A 175 2.79 11.06 14.57
C GLU A 175 2.99 10.33 13.24
N SER A 176 4.12 9.62 13.10
CA SER A 176 4.41 8.83 11.90
C SER A 176 3.37 7.74 11.66
N LEU A 177 2.85 7.11 12.71
CA LEU A 177 1.82 6.09 12.61
C LEU A 177 0.50 6.67 12.10
N ILE A 178 0.06 7.81 12.64
CA ILE A 178 -1.16 8.50 12.20
C ILE A 178 -1.05 8.88 10.72
N LEU A 179 0.07 9.48 10.31
CA LEU A 179 0.29 9.84 8.91
C LEU A 179 0.29 8.63 7.98
N LYS A 180 0.95 7.53 8.39
CA LYS A 180 0.90 6.27 7.61
C LYS A 180 -0.52 5.73 7.50
N MET A 181 -1.29 5.71 8.59
CA MET A 181 -2.68 5.25 8.56
C MET A 181 -3.54 6.11 7.62
N TYR A 182 -3.36 7.43 7.65
CA TYR A 182 -4.02 8.34 6.73
C TYR A 182 -3.59 8.11 5.28
N GLU A 183 -2.29 7.98 5.00
CA GLU A 183 -1.78 7.71 3.65
C GLU A 183 -2.29 6.40 3.06
N PHE A 184 -2.48 5.38 3.90
CA PHE A 184 -3.11 4.13 3.48
C PHE A 184 -4.62 4.28 3.28
N SER A 185 -5.32 4.98 4.17
CA SER A 185 -6.78 5.14 4.07
C SER A 185 -7.19 5.87 2.78
N ILE A 186 -6.47 6.91 2.37
CA ILE A 186 -6.77 7.67 1.14
C ILE A 186 -6.55 6.90 -0.17
N GLN A 187 -5.94 5.72 -0.12
CA GLN A 187 -5.83 4.82 -1.27
C GLN A 187 -7.12 4.03 -1.52
N HIS A 188 -8.07 4.09 -0.59
CA HIS A 188 -9.38 3.45 -0.69
C HIS A 188 -10.46 4.46 -1.13
N PRO A 189 -11.50 4.01 -1.86
CA PRO A 189 -12.58 4.91 -2.31
C PRO A 189 -13.35 5.61 -1.18
N ASN A 190 -13.38 5.03 0.02
CA ASN A 190 -14.00 5.59 1.21
C ASN A 190 -13.04 5.42 2.41
N PRO A 191 -12.19 6.43 2.69
CA PRO A 191 -11.16 6.36 3.72
C PRO A 191 -11.72 6.17 5.14
N ASP A 192 -12.78 6.89 5.49
CA ASP A 192 -13.37 6.85 6.83
C ASP A 192 -13.96 5.47 7.13
N TYR A 193 -14.74 4.94 6.18
CA TYR A 193 -15.27 3.58 6.30
C TYR A 193 -14.15 2.55 6.41
N TRP A 194 -13.05 2.72 5.68
CA TRP A 194 -11.91 1.82 5.78
C TRP A 194 -11.28 1.84 7.18
N LEU A 195 -11.11 3.03 7.77
CA LEU A 195 -10.59 3.19 9.15
C LEU A 195 -11.53 2.53 10.18
N GLU A 196 -12.85 2.73 10.04
CA GLU A 196 -13.85 2.09 10.91
C GLU A 196 -13.79 0.56 10.81
N GLN A 197 -13.66 0.01 9.61
CA GLN A 197 -13.52 -1.43 9.40
C GLN A 197 -12.23 -1.97 10.04
N MET A 198 -11.12 -1.23 9.98
CA MET A 198 -9.88 -1.62 10.65
C MET A 198 -10.04 -1.67 12.17
N ALA A 199 -10.71 -0.68 12.77
CA ALA A 199 -10.99 -0.68 14.20
C ALA A 199 -11.90 -1.85 14.62
N THR A 200 -12.88 -2.20 13.78
CA THR A 200 -13.84 -3.29 14.04
C THR A 200 -13.15 -4.65 14.21
N ILE A 201 -12.01 -4.89 13.56
CA ILE A 201 -11.23 -6.14 13.68
C ILE A 201 -10.75 -6.38 15.12
N TYR A 202 -10.58 -5.32 15.91
CA TYR A 202 -10.15 -5.39 17.31
C TYR A 202 -11.31 -5.42 18.32
N GLN A 203 -12.56 -5.32 17.84
CA GLN A 203 -13.74 -5.49 18.70
C GLN A 203 -13.92 -6.99 18.96
N VAL A 204 -13.59 -7.41 20.17
CA VAL A 204 -13.74 -8.78 20.63
C VAL A 204 -14.86 -8.82 21.65
N ASP A 205 -15.95 -9.53 21.32
CA ASP A 205 -17.03 -9.80 22.26
C ASP A 205 -16.59 -10.83 23.30
N ARG A 206 -17.16 -10.76 24.51
CA ARG A 206 -16.82 -11.66 25.62
C ARG A 206 -17.08 -13.14 25.32
N ASP A 207 -17.97 -13.42 24.38
CA ASP A 207 -18.40 -14.78 24.02
C ASP A 207 -17.65 -15.32 22.78
N MET A 208 -16.71 -14.56 22.20
CA MET A 208 -15.90 -15.03 21.08
C MET A 208 -14.86 -16.05 21.52
N GLU A 209 -14.77 -17.18 20.80
CA GLU A 209 -13.70 -18.13 20.99
C GLU A 209 -12.37 -17.55 20.46
N GLU A 210 -11.24 -17.86 21.12
CA GLU A 210 -9.93 -17.34 20.73
C GLU A 210 -9.58 -17.66 19.26
N ASP A 211 -10.03 -18.81 18.77
CA ASP A 211 -9.75 -19.27 17.41
C ASP A 211 -10.52 -18.49 16.35
N ASP A 212 -11.63 -17.84 16.71
CA ASP A 212 -12.43 -17.01 15.82
C ASP A 212 -11.87 -15.58 15.67
N ILE A 213 -10.89 -15.19 16.49
CA ILE A 213 -10.26 -13.87 16.44
C ILE A 213 -9.11 -13.87 15.41
N PRO A 214 -9.26 -13.23 14.24
CA PRO A 214 -8.32 -13.41 13.13
C PRO A 214 -6.90 -12.90 13.43
N TRP A 215 -6.79 -11.75 14.11
CA TRP A 215 -5.49 -11.19 14.48
C TRP A 215 -4.78 -12.01 15.56
N LEU A 216 -5.54 -12.61 16.49
CA LEU A 216 -4.98 -13.46 17.54
C LEU A 216 -4.39 -14.74 16.96
N ARG A 217 -5.03 -15.31 15.92
CA ARG A 217 -4.49 -16.45 15.20
C ARG A 217 -3.14 -16.15 14.55
N LEU A 218 -3.00 -14.98 13.94
CA LEU A 218 -1.73 -14.54 13.36
C LEU A 218 -0.67 -14.32 14.45
N LEU A 219 -1.05 -13.72 15.57
CA LEU A 219 -0.15 -13.49 16.71
C LEU A 219 0.31 -14.80 17.35
N LYS A 220 -0.61 -15.76 17.60
CA LYS A 220 -0.28 -17.10 18.10
C LYS A 220 0.73 -17.78 17.18
N LYS A 221 0.54 -17.70 15.86
CA LYS A 221 1.46 -18.28 14.89
C LYS A 221 2.86 -17.67 15.00
N GLU A 222 2.97 -16.34 15.04
CA GLU A 222 4.27 -15.66 15.21
C GLU A 222 4.94 -16.06 16.53
N VAL A 223 4.20 -16.08 17.63
CA VAL A 223 4.73 -16.47 18.96
C VAL A 223 5.24 -17.92 18.94
N VAL A 224 4.52 -18.85 18.31
CA VAL A 224 4.97 -20.24 18.15
C VAL A 224 6.27 -20.31 17.35
N GLU A 225 6.35 -19.59 16.22
CA GLU A 225 7.56 -19.55 15.39
C GLU A 225 8.76 -18.99 16.18
N GLN A 226 8.57 -17.92 16.97
CA GLN A 226 9.62 -17.37 17.83
C GLN A 226 10.04 -18.35 18.93
N LEU A 227 9.08 -19.01 19.61
CA LEU A 227 9.39 -20.00 20.64
C LEU A 227 10.15 -21.21 20.07
N GLU A 228 9.84 -21.65 18.85
CA GLU A 228 10.61 -22.70 18.17
C GLU A 228 12.04 -22.27 17.85
N VAL A 229 12.24 -21.02 17.44
CA VAL A 229 13.58 -20.46 17.22
C VAL A 229 14.35 -20.40 18.55
N MET A 230 13.73 -19.91 19.62
CA MET A 230 14.34 -19.84 20.95
C MET A 230 14.74 -21.22 21.48
N ASP A 231 13.88 -22.22 21.33
CA ASP A 231 14.13 -23.61 21.74
C ASP A 231 15.38 -24.17 21.04
N LYS A 232 15.48 -24.00 19.72
CA LYS A 232 16.67 -24.41 18.94
C LYS A 232 17.94 -23.68 19.39
N LEU A 233 17.85 -22.38 19.68
CA LEU A 233 18.99 -21.59 20.15
C LEU A 233 19.47 -22.04 21.54
N ILE A 234 18.55 -22.32 22.47
CA ILE A 234 18.90 -22.84 23.80
C ILE A 234 19.51 -24.24 23.70
N GLU A 235 19.00 -25.11 22.83
CA GLU A 235 19.62 -26.43 22.59
C GLU A 235 21.05 -26.32 22.07
N GLN A 236 21.30 -25.41 21.14
CA GLN A 236 22.65 -25.13 20.65
C GLN A 236 23.54 -24.60 21.79
N ALA A 237 23.03 -23.66 22.60
CA ALA A 237 23.77 -23.12 23.74
C ALA A 237 24.11 -24.21 24.78
N LEU A 238 23.16 -25.09 25.11
CA LEU A 238 23.38 -26.23 26.00
C LEU A 238 24.38 -27.24 25.44
N ASN A 239 24.43 -27.44 24.12
CA ASN A 239 25.47 -28.28 23.52
C ASN A 239 26.86 -27.66 23.71
N VAL A 240 26.99 -26.34 23.54
CA VAL A 240 28.26 -25.61 23.76
C VAL A 240 28.70 -25.65 25.22
N THR A 241 27.78 -25.58 26.20
CA THR A 241 28.16 -25.73 27.62
C THR A 241 28.69 -27.11 27.97
N ARG A 242 28.34 -28.14 27.18
CA ARG A 242 28.74 -29.55 27.34
C ARG A 242 30.01 -29.92 26.59
N GLU A 243 30.57 -29.02 25.78
CA GLU A 243 31.86 -29.22 25.09
C GLU A 243 33.05 -29.20 26.06
N SER A 244 34.17 -29.81 25.67
CA SER A 244 35.43 -29.71 26.40
C SER A 244 35.93 -28.26 26.39
N ASP A 245 36.19 -27.67 27.56
CA ASP A 245 36.44 -26.22 27.77
C ASP A 245 35.23 -25.29 27.50
N GLY A 246 34.00 -25.83 27.49
CA GLY A 246 32.75 -25.05 27.37
C GLY A 246 32.36 -24.30 28.65
N PRO A 247 31.47 -23.29 28.57
CA PRO A 247 31.05 -22.49 29.72
C PRO A 247 29.98 -23.22 30.57
N TYR A 248 30.38 -24.32 31.20
CA TYR A 248 29.50 -25.25 31.94
C TYR A 248 28.67 -24.59 33.06
N HIS A 249 29.14 -23.48 33.64
CA HIS A 249 28.45 -22.77 34.72
C HIS A 249 27.14 -22.11 34.28
N TYR A 250 26.87 -22.00 32.97
CA TYR A 250 25.57 -21.53 32.45
C TYR A 250 24.56 -22.66 32.22
N ALA A 251 24.96 -23.93 32.31
CA ALA A 251 24.10 -25.06 31.94
C ALA A 251 22.80 -25.11 32.76
N GLU A 252 22.89 -25.00 34.09
CA GLU A 252 21.71 -25.05 34.97
C GLU A 252 20.72 -23.93 34.67
N ALA A 253 21.21 -22.71 34.42
CA ALA A 253 20.37 -21.58 34.05
C ALA A 253 19.72 -21.76 32.67
N LEU A 254 20.45 -22.32 31.69
CA LEU A 254 19.89 -22.62 30.36
C LEU A 254 18.89 -23.78 30.38
N ASP A 255 19.06 -24.76 31.28
CA ASP A 255 18.08 -25.85 31.46
C ASP A 255 16.76 -25.31 32.03
N VAL A 256 16.82 -24.37 32.99
CA VAL A 256 15.63 -23.65 33.49
C VAL A 256 14.95 -22.86 32.37
N ASP A 257 15.71 -22.06 31.61
CA ASP A 257 15.16 -21.29 30.50
C ASP A 257 14.56 -22.20 29.40
N LYS A 258 15.17 -23.37 29.15
CA LYS A 258 14.61 -24.38 28.23
C LYS A 258 13.26 -24.89 28.72
N GLU A 259 13.15 -25.22 30.00
CA GLU A 259 11.90 -25.71 30.59
C GLU A 259 10.79 -24.66 30.45
N MET A 260 11.11 -23.39 30.68
CA MET A 260 10.17 -22.28 30.50
C MET A 260 9.67 -22.15 29.05
N ILE A 261 10.57 -22.23 28.07
CA ILE A 261 10.19 -22.19 26.63
C ILE A 261 9.28 -23.37 26.28
N GLN A 262 9.60 -24.57 26.77
CA GLN A 262 8.78 -25.77 26.51
C GLN A 262 7.40 -25.66 27.15
N GLN A 263 7.30 -25.11 28.36
CA GLN A 263 6.02 -24.84 29.02
C GLN A 263 5.19 -23.82 28.22
N ALA A 264 5.80 -22.72 27.76
CA ALA A 264 5.12 -21.73 26.91
C ALA A 264 4.65 -22.33 25.57
N LYS A 265 5.46 -23.19 24.93
CA LYS A 265 5.09 -23.93 23.71
C LYS A 265 3.91 -24.88 23.92
N GLY A 266 3.81 -25.50 25.10
CA GLY A 266 2.65 -26.33 25.44
C GLY A 266 1.39 -25.48 25.68
N ALA A 267 1.53 -24.41 26.45
CA ALA A 267 0.41 -23.56 26.85
C ALA A 267 -0.25 -22.82 25.68
N ILE A 268 0.54 -22.35 24.70
CA ILE A 268 0.01 -21.63 23.52
C ILE A 268 -0.90 -22.50 22.65
N LEU A 269 -0.77 -23.83 22.73
CA LEU A 269 -1.66 -24.79 22.06
C LEU A 269 -2.98 -25.01 22.82
N ILE A 270 -3.05 -24.62 24.09
CA ILE A 270 -4.23 -24.78 24.96
C ILE A 270 -5.04 -23.49 24.96
N SER A 271 -4.42 -22.36 25.34
CA SER A 271 -5.06 -21.05 25.33
C SER A 271 -4.04 -19.91 25.31
N TRP A 272 -4.44 -18.75 24.80
CA TRP A 272 -3.62 -17.54 24.84
C TRP A 272 -3.36 -17.07 26.27
N GLU A 273 -4.37 -17.12 27.14
CA GLU A 273 -4.25 -16.61 28.51
C GLU A 273 -3.26 -17.44 29.36
N GLU A 274 -3.24 -18.77 29.20
CA GLU A 274 -2.24 -19.62 29.85
C GLU A 274 -0.82 -19.31 29.36
N ALA A 275 -0.63 -19.17 28.04
CA ALA A 275 0.66 -18.83 27.46
C ALA A 275 1.14 -17.45 27.95
N ARG A 276 0.24 -16.46 27.97
CA ARG A 276 0.51 -15.10 28.46
C ARG A 276 0.90 -15.11 29.93
N ALA A 277 0.21 -15.87 30.78
CA ALA A 277 0.52 -15.98 32.20
C ALA A 277 1.94 -16.51 32.44
N ILE A 278 2.36 -17.53 31.69
CA ILE A 278 3.73 -18.08 31.78
C ILE A 278 4.77 -17.06 31.30
N LEU A 279 4.53 -16.43 30.15
CA LEU A 279 5.46 -15.47 29.55
C LEU A 279 5.64 -14.19 30.40
N LEU A 280 4.59 -13.74 31.11
CA LEU A 280 4.67 -12.57 31.98
C LEU A 280 5.23 -12.88 33.37
N ALA A 281 5.00 -14.09 33.90
CA ALA A 281 5.45 -14.46 35.23
C ALA A 281 6.96 -14.74 35.30
N GLN A 282 7.62 -14.97 34.16
CA GLN A 282 8.98 -15.47 34.12
C GLN A 282 9.87 -14.64 33.18
N SER A 283 10.94 -14.05 33.72
CA SER A 283 11.95 -13.35 32.93
C SER A 283 13.15 -14.26 32.66
N LEU A 284 13.60 -14.35 31.40
CA LEU A 284 14.88 -14.98 31.07
C LEU A 284 16.01 -14.29 31.86
N LYS A 285 16.88 -15.07 32.50
CA LYS A 285 17.96 -14.50 33.31
C LYS A 285 18.95 -13.78 32.41
N HIS A 286 19.34 -12.57 32.80
CA HIS A 286 20.41 -11.86 32.12
C HIS A 286 21.75 -12.57 32.37
N TYR A 287 22.32 -13.18 31.34
CA TYR A 287 23.61 -13.85 31.42
C TYR A 287 24.74 -12.81 31.39
N PRO A 288 25.61 -12.72 32.41
CA PRO A 288 26.72 -11.77 32.41
C PRO A 288 27.66 -12.04 31.22
N ALA A 289 27.86 -11.02 30.39
CA ALA A 289 28.74 -11.09 29.23
C ALA A 289 30.22 -11.19 29.66
N LYS A 290 30.69 -12.41 29.96
CA LYS A 290 32.12 -12.68 30.09
C LYS A 290 32.65 -13.01 28.70
N ARG A 291 33.47 -12.14 28.11
CA ARG A 291 34.20 -12.44 26.87
C ARG A 291 35.04 -13.71 27.08
N TRP A 292 34.55 -14.84 26.57
CA TRP A 292 35.33 -16.07 26.53
C TRP A 292 36.38 -15.90 25.44
N ASN A 293 37.67 -15.97 25.79
CA ASN A 293 38.74 -15.90 24.81
C ASN A 293 38.69 -17.16 23.94
N VAL A 294 38.07 -17.06 22.78
CA VAL A 294 38.09 -18.07 21.70
C VAL A 294 39.49 -18.05 21.06
N LEU A 295 40.50 -18.48 21.81
CA LEU A 295 41.88 -18.63 21.35
C LEU A 295 42.40 -20.01 21.72
N LYS A 296 41.82 -21.07 21.14
CA LYS A 296 42.44 -22.41 21.16
C LYS A 296 41.98 -23.40 20.08
N ILE A 297 41.47 -22.93 18.92
CA ILE A 297 41.19 -23.81 17.76
C ILE A 297 42.20 -23.60 16.60
N ARG A 298 43.12 -22.63 16.68
CA ARG A 298 44.21 -22.44 15.70
C ARG A 298 45.57 -22.95 16.19
N LYS A 299 45.68 -24.21 16.62
CA LYS A 299 46.97 -24.93 16.68
C LYS A 299 46.73 -26.42 16.49
N ASN A 300 46.52 -26.82 15.24
CA ASN A 300 46.91 -28.11 14.64
C ASN A 300 46.49 -28.07 13.17
N LYS A 301 47.27 -27.32 12.39
CA LYS A 301 47.51 -27.56 10.97
C LYS A 301 48.96 -27.94 10.84
#